data_AF-A0A0F7KBU9-F1
#
_entry.id   AF-A0A0F7KBU9-F1
#
_cell.length_a   1.000
_cell.length_b   1.000
_cell.length_c   1.000
_cell.angle_alpha   90.00
_cell.angle_beta   90.00
_cell.angle_gamma   90.00
#
_symmetry.space_group_name_H-M   'P 1'
#
loop_
_entity.id
_entity.type
_entity.pdbx_description
1 polymer ?
#
loop_
_entity_poly.entity_id
_entity_poly.type
_entity_poly.pdbx_seq_one_letter_code
_entity_poly.pdbx_strand_id
1 'polypeptide(L)'
;MSGGPGSKDQGSNDEGNKDQGSNDLGSKDNQDNLGGQYKYYHQRNVDTRPDQPCHGDQGADNFIFQGMGNWKIDNFACQEGDRLDLSGYGLARDEIASYVTNVTIQADTLIVNFGDNVSITVVGQTPTWDHVICAQPL
;
A
#
# COMPACT_ATOMS: atom_id res chain seq x y z
N MET A 1 14.73 66.36 7.40
CA MET A 1 15.26 65.14 8.03
C MET A 1 14.44 63.96 7.53
N SER A 2 15.10 62.80 7.32
CA SER A 2 14.68 61.53 6.66
C SER A 2 14.27 61.63 5.18
N GLY A 3 14.94 61.05 4.17
CA GLY A 3 16.01 60.04 4.11
C GLY A 3 15.49 58.65 3.72
N GLY A 4 15.64 58.24 2.45
CA GLY A 4 15.53 56.83 1.99
C GLY A 4 14.76 56.59 0.67
N PRO A 5 15.12 55.60 -0.18
CA PRO A 5 15.28 55.83 -1.64
C PRO A 5 14.47 54.91 -2.59
N GLY A 6 14.47 55.26 -3.89
CA GLY A 6 14.75 54.27 -4.97
C GLY A 6 13.61 53.88 -5.93
N SER A 7 13.68 54.40 -7.17
CA SER A 7 12.98 53.94 -8.37
C SER A 7 13.51 52.60 -8.91
N LYS A 8 12.70 51.81 -9.66
CA LYS A 8 12.93 51.39 -11.07
C LYS A 8 12.01 50.26 -11.57
N ASP A 9 11.83 50.32 -12.89
CA ASP A 9 10.99 49.57 -13.84
C ASP A 9 11.22 48.04 -14.00
N GLN A 10 10.42 47.47 -14.92
CA GLN A 10 10.56 46.20 -15.69
C GLN A 10 9.94 44.98 -15.00
N GLY A 11 9.17 44.09 -15.64
CA GLY A 11 8.95 43.78 -17.05
C GLY A 11 8.87 42.26 -17.19
N SER A 12 7.76 41.76 -17.73
CA SER A 12 7.58 40.50 -18.50
C SER A 12 7.96 39.12 -17.92
N ASN A 13 6.93 38.25 -17.96
CA ASN A 13 6.84 36.89 -18.53
C ASN A 13 7.84 35.76 -18.20
N ASP A 14 7.19 34.61 -17.92
CA ASP A 14 7.54 33.22 -18.23
C ASP A 14 8.83 32.61 -17.71
N GLU A 15 8.65 31.55 -16.92
CA GLU A 15 9.34 30.25 -16.92
C GLU A 15 8.84 29.54 -15.64
N GLY A 16 7.96 28.53 -15.67
CA GLY A 16 8.05 27.33 -16.47
C GLY A 16 8.64 26.20 -15.63
N ASN A 17 7.83 25.50 -14.83
CA ASN A 17 8.01 24.06 -14.72
C ASN A 17 6.67 23.35 -14.44
N LYS A 18 6.20 22.64 -15.47
CA LYS A 18 5.18 21.62 -15.40
C LYS A 18 5.87 20.35 -14.93
N ASP A 19 5.26 19.61 -14.00
CA ASP A 19 5.32 18.14 -13.91
C ASP A 19 4.50 17.69 -12.68
N GLN A 20 3.65 16.66 -12.68
CA GLN A 20 2.93 15.91 -13.70
C GLN A 20 1.63 15.43 -13.05
N GLY A 21 0.63 15.13 -13.88
CA GLY A 21 -0.77 14.98 -13.51
C GLY A 21 -1.05 14.03 -12.36
N SER A 22 -1.91 14.50 -11.46
CA SER A 22 -2.89 13.65 -10.79
C SER A 22 -3.65 12.91 -11.88
N ASN A 23 -3.21 11.68 -12.19
CA ASN A 23 -4.00 10.76 -12.96
C ASN A 23 -5.13 10.29 -12.06
N ASP A 24 -6.16 11.11 -11.97
CA ASP A 24 -7.53 10.71 -11.63
C ASP A 24 -7.99 9.69 -12.69
N LEU A 25 -7.47 8.47 -12.60
CA LEU A 25 -8.08 7.33 -13.24
C LEU A 25 -9.05 6.77 -12.23
N GLY A 26 -10.29 7.28 -12.31
CA GLY A 26 -11.45 6.67 -11.68
C GLY A 26 -11.50 5.19 -12.06
N SER A 27 -11.06 4.34 -11.15
CA SER A 27 -11.31 2.92 -11.22
C SER A 27 -12.79 2.71 -10.96
N LYS A 28 -13.50 2.50 -12.06
CA LYS A 28 -14.87 2.01 -12.09
C LYS A 28 -15.04 0.89 -11.08
N ASP A 29 -15.82 1.19 -10.08
CA ASP A 29 -16.72 0.35 -9.32
C ASP A 29 -17.02 -0.99 -10.04
N ASN A 30 -16.21 -2.00 -9.75
CA ASN A 30 -16.60 -3.40 -9.87
C ASN A 30 -16.70 -3.97 -8.47
N GLN A 31 -17.91 -3.84 -7.96
CA GLN A 31 -18.36 -4.22 -6.64
C GLN A 31 -18.57 -5.74 -6.58
N ASP A 32 -17.49 -6.51 -6.68
CA ASP A 32 -17.55 -7.97 -6.56
C ASP A 32 -17.29 -8.40 -5.10
N ASN A 33 -18.32 -8.17 -4.29
CA ASN A 33 -18.84 -9.09 -3.28
C ASN A 33 -17.82 -9.98 -2.53
N LEU A 34 -16.95 -9.39 -1.72
CA LEU A 34 -16.23 -10.10 -0.65
C LEU A 34 -16.86 -9.75 0.70
N GLY A 35 -17.57 -10.72 1.26
CA GLY A 35 -18.36 -10.58 2.48
C GLY A 35 -17.54 -10.07 3.67
N GLY A 36 -17.89 -8.89 4.16
CA GLY A 36 -17.39 -8.34 5.42
C GLY A 36 -18.00 -6.98 5.68
N GLN A 37 -18.74 -6.84 6.78
CA GLN A 37 -19.47 -5.62 7.16
C GLN A 37 -18.54 -4.46 7.60
N TYR A 38 -17.74 -3.89 6.70
CA TYR A 38 -16.94 -2.70 7.00
C TYR A 38 -17.47 -1.51 6.21
N LYS A 39 -18.40 -0.80 6.86
CA LYS A 39 -19.07 0.39 6.32
C LYS A 39 -18.09 1.57 6.21
N TYR A 40 -18.00 2.16 5.01
CA TYR A 40 -17.57 3.54 4.72
C TYR A 40 -16.11 3.95 4.99
N TYR A 41 -15.13 3.09 4.76
CA TYR A 41 -13.77 3.56 4.44
C TYR A 41 -13.59 3.49 2.93
N HIS A 42 -12.97 4.51 2.33
CA HIS A 42 -12.49 4.42 0.95
C HIS A 42 -11.44 3.31 0.94
N GLN A 43 -11.84 2.10 0.57
CA GLN A 43 -10.93 0.99 0.39
C GLN A 43 -10.16 1.23 -0.90
N ARG A 44 -8.91 1.69 -0.80
CA ARG A 44 -8.07 1.86 -1.99
C ARG A 44 -7.29 0.58 -2.22
N ASN A 45 -7.17 0.20 -3.48
CA ASN A 45 -6.28 -0.87 -3.87
C ASN A 45 -4.88 -0.29 -4.08
N VAL A 46 -3.90 -0.87 -3.39
CA VAL A 46 -2.49 -0.52 -3.52
C VAL A 46 -1.82 -1.66 -4.29
N ASP A 47 -1.51 -1.40 -5.56
CA ASP A 47 -0.70 -2.30 -6.37
C ASP A 47 0.74 -2.29 -5.85
N THR A 48 1.06 -3.29 -5.03
CA THR A 48 2.42 -3.42 -4.51
C THR A 48 3.38 -3.78 -5.64
N ARG A 49 4.68 -3.54 -5.46
CA ARG A 49 5.72 -4.02 -6.39
C ARG A 49 6.88 -4.71 -5.64
N PRO A 50 7.46 -5.80 -6.19
CA PRO A 50 8.62 -6.42 -5.59
C PRO A 50 9.78 -5.43 -5.51
N ASP A 51 10.51 -5.47 -4.41
CA ASP A 51 11.68 -4.65 -4.10
C ASP A 51 11.42 -3.12 -4.15
N GLN A 52 10.14 -2.70 -4.18
CA GLN A 52 9.70 -1.32 -4.14
C GLN A 52 8.77 -1.13 -2.95
N PRO A 53 9.25 -0.52 -1.85
CA PRO A 53 8.41 -0.27 -0.69
C PRO A 53 7.19 0.58 -1.06
N CYS A 54 6.03 0.21 -0.52
CA CYS A 54 4.83 1.04 -0.54
C CYS A 54 4.44 1.43 0.88
N HIS A 55 3.49 2.35 1.00
CA HIS A 55 3.10 2.97 2.27
C HIS A 55 1.57 2.97 2.39
N GLY A 56 1.04 2.64 3.56
CA GLY A 56 -0.37 2.83 3.88
C GLY A 56 -0.68 4.29 4.17
N ASP A 57 -1.71 4.84 3.55
CA ASP A 57 -2.18 6.19 3.87
C ASP A 57 -3.38 6.14 4.83
N GLN A 58 -4.03 7.29 5.03
CA GLN A 58 -5.20 7.37 5.89
C GLN A 58 -6.37 6.54 5.35
N GLY A 59 -6.94 5.69 6.20
CA GLY A 59 -8.11 4.89 5.86
C GLY A 59 -7.78 3.41 5.66
N ALA A 60 -8.57 2.72 4.84
CA ALA A 60 -8.40 1.29 4.60
C ALA A 60 -7.71 1.08 3.26
N ASP A 61 -6.52 0.51 3.25
CA ASP A 61 -5.78 0.14 2.04
C ASP A 61 -5.75 -1.39 1.87
N ASN A 62 -6.01 -1.87 0.66
CA ASN A 62 -5.87 -3.26 0.27
C ASN A 62 -4.58 -3.44 -0.53
N PHE A 63 -3.56 -4.01 0.10
CA PHE A 63 -2.25 -4.23 -0.51
C PHE A 63 -2.26 -5.51 -1.34
N ILE A 64 -2.25 -5.37 -2.66
CA ILE A 64 -2.39 -6.49 -3.60
C ILE A 64 -1.00 -7.02 -3.96
N PHE A 65 -0.77 -8.31 -3.71
CA PHE A 65 0.47 -9.00 -4.02
C PHE A 65 0.31 -9.91 -5.25
N GLN A 66 1.23 -9.80 -6.20
CA GLN A 66 1.24 -10.61 -7.41
C GLN A 66 2.67 -10.95 -7.83
N GLY A 67 2.93 -12.23 -8.11
CA GLY A 67 4.26 -12.69 -8.56
C GLY A 67 5.25 -12.93 -7.42
N MET A 68 6.49 -13.31 -7.75
CA MET A 68 7.52 -13.65 -6.74
C MET A 68 8.39 -12.43 -6.41
N GLY A 69 8.85 -12.34 -5.16
CA GLY A 69 9.87 -11.36 -4.74
C GLY A 69 9.74 -10.94 -3.28
N ASN A 70 10.49 -9.89 -2.92
CA ASN A 70 10.49 -9.35 -1.56
C ASN A 70 9.67 -8.07 -1.52
N TRP A 71 8.74 -8.00 -0.60
CA TRP A 71 7.77 -6.91 -0.50
C TRP A 71 7.95 -6.18 0.82
N LYS A 72 7.72 -4.86 0.80
CA LYS A 72 7.76 -4.03 2.00
C LYS A 72 6.59 -3.06 2.00
N ILE A 73 5.81 -3.09 3.08
CA ILE A 73 4.75 -2.12 3.38
C ILE A 73 5.17 -1.36 4.62
N ASP A 74 5.21 -0.03 4.50
CA ASP A 74 5.37 0.89 5.61
C ASP A 74 3.99 1.41 6.09
N ASN A 75 3.85 1.69 7.39
CA ASN A 75 2.64 2.26 8.00
C ASN A 75 1.36 1.44 7.78
N PHE A 76 1.43 0.11 7.92
CA PHE A 76 0.24 -0.74 7.87
C PHE A 76 -0.63 -0.56 9.12
N ALA A 77 -1.93 -0.31 8.96
CA ALA A 77 -2.87 0.01 10.02
C ALA A 77 -4.14 -0.88 9.96
N CYS A 78 -4.06 -2.10 10.48
CA CYS A 78 -5.21 -3.03 10.47
C CYS A 78 -6.46 -2.50 11.20
N GLN A 79 -6.29 -1.65 12.21
CA GLN A 79 -7.38 -0.96 12.90
C GLN A 79 -8.14 0.05 12.01
N GLU A 80 -7.49 0.61 10.99
CA GLU A 80 -8.11 1.51 10.01
C GLU A 80 -8.76 0.75 8.84
N GLY A 81 -8.45 -0.54 8.72
CA GLY A 81 -9.07 -1.43 7.74
C GLY A 81 -8.10 -2.01 6.72
N ASP A 82 -6.79 -1.81 6.89
CA ASP A 82 -5.80 -2.35 5.96
C ASP A 82 -5.86 -3.87 5.85
N ARG A 83 -5.59 -4.38 4.65
CA ARG A 83 -5.60 -5.81 4.31
C ARG A 83 -4.42 -6.18 3.42
N LEU A 84 -3.95 -7.42 3.57
CA LEU A 84 -2.98 -8.03 2.67
C LEU A 84 -3.72 -8.99 1.73
N ASP A 85 -3.69 -8.71 0.43
CA ASP A 85 -4.38 -9.53 -0.56
C ASP A 85 -3.41 -10.44 -1.30
N LEU A 86 -3.43 -11.71 -0.89
CA LEU A 86 -2.68 -12.81 -1.48
C LEU A 86 -3.54 -13.65 -2.43
N SER A 87 -4.79 -13.24 -2.72
CA SER A 87 -5.68 -13.99 -3.62
C SER A 87 -5.13 -14.09 -5.04
N GLY A 88 -4.26 -13.16 -5.45
CA GLY A 88 -3.55 -13.18 -6.74
C GLY A 88 -2.68 -14.42 -6.97
N TYR A 89 -2.31 -15.17 -5.92
CA TYR A 89 -1.59 -16.44 -6.06
C TYR A 89 -2.50 -17.63 -6.34
N GLY A 90 -3.83 -17.48 -6.21
CA GLY A 90 -4.78 -18.58 -6.43
C GLY A 90 -4.73 -19.69 -5.38
N LEU A 91 -4.13 -19.42 -4.20
CA LEU A 91 -3.95 -20.39 -3.12
C LEU A 91 -4.86 -20.07 -1.93
N ALA A 92 -5.40 -21.11 -1.32
CA ALA A 92 -6.15 -21.01 -0.08
C ALA A 92 -5.22 -20.71 1.10
N ARG A 93 -5.81 -20.24 2.22
CA ARG A 93 -5.08 -19.89 3.44
C ARG A 93 -4.16 -21.00 3.93
N ASP A 94 -4.63 -22.24 3.97
CA ASP A 94 -3.84 -23.37 4.47
C ASP A 94 -2.67 -23.70 3.55
N GLU A 95 -2.83 -23.49 2.23
CA GLU A 95 -1.76 -23.65 1.26
C GLU A 95 -0.71 -22.55 1.42
N ILE A 96 -1.13 -21.27 1.51
CA ILE A 96 -0.20 -20.15 1.80
C ILE A 96 0.56 -20.40 3.10
N ALA A 97 -0.14 -20.82 4.16
CA ALA A 97 0.47 -21.13 5.46
C ALA A 97 1.50 -22.25 5.36
N SER A 98 1.29 -23.25 4.49
CA SER A 98 2.23 -24.35 4.27
C SER A 98 3.57 -23.90 3.64
N TYR A 99 3.58 -22.75 2.95
CA TYR A 99 4.79 -22.19 2.36
C TYR A 99 5.59 -21.31 3.34
N VAL A 100 5.03 -20.95 4.50
CA VAL A 100 5.72 -20.12 5.49
C VAL A 100 6.93 -20.86 6.05
N THR A 101 8.12 -20.36 5.77
CA THR A 101 9.39 -20.95 6.23
C THR A 101 9.94 -20.27 7.48
N ASN A 102 9.67 -18.97 7.65
CA ASN A 102 10.13 -18.23 8.82
C ASN A 102 9.23 -17.02 9.09
N VAL A 103 8.96 -16.77 10.36
CA VAL A 103 8.26 -15.57 10.85
C VAL A 103 9.14 -14.87 11.85
N THR A 104 9.44 -13.60 11.60
CA THR A 104 10.27 -12.76 12.46
C THR A 104 9.50 -11.52 12.86
N ILE A 105 9.48 -11.21 14.16
CA ILE A 105 8.86 -9.99 14.70
C ILE A 105 9.94 -9.18 15.39
N GLN A 106 10.12 -7.92 14.99
CA GLN A 106 11.09 -6.99 15.55
C GLN A 106 10.43 -5.63 15.72
N ALA A 107 10.28 -5.17 16.97
CA ALA A 107 9.54 -3.95 17.30
C ALA A 107 8.14 -3.93 16.65
N ASP A 108 7.91 -3.03 15.70
CA ASP A 108 6.68 -2.84 14.92
C ASP A 108 6.76 -3.49 13.52
N THR A 109 7.75 -4.35 13.28
CA THR A 109 7.99 -4.99 11.99
C THR A 109 7.75 -6.49 12.06
N LEU A 110 6.85 -6.99 11.20
CA LEU A 110 6.65 -8.40 10.90
C LEU A 110 7.33 -8.74 9.57
N ILE A 111 8.10 -9.82 9.53
CA ILE A 111 8.66 -10.39 8.30
C ILE A 111 8.21 -11.84 8.18
N VAL A 112 7.51 -12.16 7.11
CA VAL A 112 7.11 -13.53 6.77
C VAL A 112 7.86 -13.96 5.53
N ASN A 113 8.57 -15.08 5.61
CA ASN A 113 9.27 -15.68 4.49
C ASN A 113 8.47 -16.87 3.97
N PHE A 114 8.37 -16.97 2.64
CA PHE A 114 7.73 -18.07 1.93
C PHE A 114 8.78 -18.75 1.04
N GLY A 115 9.32 -19.88 1.49
CA GLY A 115 10.51 -20.46 0.85
C GLY A 115 11.75 -19.57 1.02
N ASP A 116 12.61 -19.55 0.01
CA ASP A 116 13.89 -18.82 0.01
C ASP A 116 13.85 -17.49 -0.74
N ASN A 117 12.85 -17.29 -1.60
CA ASN A 117 12.84 -16.20 -2.61
C ASN A 117 11.68 -15.21 -2.45
N VAL A 118 10.78 -15.45 -1.50
CA VAL A 118 9.60 -14.60 -1.30
C VAL A 118 9.54 -14.17 0.15
N SER A 119 9.41 -12.87 0.39
CA SER A 119 9.21 -12.33 1.73
C SER A 119 8.22 -11.17 1.71
N ILE A 120 7.42 -11.05 2.76
CA ILE A 120 6.56 -9.89 2.98
C ILE A 120 6.96 -9.26 4.31
N THR A 121 7.46 -8.03 4.24
CA THR A 121 7.79 -7.19 5.38
C THR A 121 6.67 -6.18 5.60
N VAL A 122 6.09 -6.17 6.79
CA VAL A 122 5.01 -5.28 7.20
C VAL A 122 5.49 -4.47 8.40
N VAL A 123 5.59 -3.16 8.24
CA VAL A 123 5.95 -2.21 9.31
C VAL A 123 4.69 -1.47 9.76
N GLY A 124 4.47 -1.40 11.07
CA GLY A 124 3.30 -0.79 11.69
C GLY A 124 2.56 -1.76 12.61
N GLN A 125 1.25 -1.85 12.46
CA GLN A 125 0.43 -2.77 13.25
C GLN A 125 0.62 -4.21 12.72
N THR A 126 0.87 -5.17 13.62
CA THR A 126 1.04 -6.56 13.21
C THR A 126 -0.29 -7.15 12.70
N PRO A 127 -0.38 -7.63 11.44
CA PRO A 127 -1.57 -8.28 10.93
C PRO A 127 -1.79 -9.65 11.57
N THR A 128 -3.05 -10.09 11.56
CA THR A 128 -3.46 -11.48 11.78
C THR A 128 -4.04 -12.03 10.48
N TRP A 129 -4.31 -13.34 10.42
CA TRP A 129 -4.98 -13.95 9.27
C TRP A 129 -6.34 -13.34 8.92
N ASP A 130 -7.04 -12.72 9.87
CA ASP A 130 -8.32 -12.03 9.60
C ASP A 130 -8.14 -10.76 8.72
N HIS A 131 -6.89 -10.31 8.60
CA HIS A 131 -6.48 -9.18 7.77
C HIS A 131 -5.87 -9.62 6.43
N VAL A 132 -5.89 -10.93 6.13
CA VAL A 132 -5.32 -11.50 4.91
C VAL A 132 -6.43 -12.07 4.04
N ILE A 133 -6.49 -11.63 2.78
CA ILE A 133 -7.37 -12.16 1.75
C ILE A 133 -6.61 -13.24 0.98
N CYS A 134 -7.19 -14.42 0.85
CA CYS A 134 -6.64 -15.55 0.10
C CYS A 134 -7.67 -16.02 -0.94
N ALA A 135 -7.27 -16.88 -1.86
CA ALA A 135 -8.23 -17.51 -2.76
C ALA A 135 -9.19 -18.43 -1.97
N GLN A 136 -10.39 -18.63 -2.52
CA GLN A 136 -11.33 -19.59 -1.95
C GLN A 136 -10.87 -21.01 -2.27
N PRO A 137 -10.99 -21.96 -1.32
CA PRO A 137 -10.77 -23.36 -1.63
C PRO A 137 -11.77 -23.83 -2.69
N LEU A 138 -11.29 -24.68 -3.62
CA LEU A 138 -12.12 -25.32 -4.66
C LEU A 138 -13.10 -26.35 -4.06
#